data_AF-A0A2N4WQ47-F1
#
_entry.id   AF-A0A2N4WQ47-F1
#
_cell.length_a   1.000
_cell.length_b   1.000
_cell.length_c   1.000
_cell.angle_alpha   90.00
_cell.angle_beta   90.00
_cell.angle_gamma   90.00
#
_symmetry.space_group_name_H-M   'P 1'
#
loop_
_entity.id
_entity.type
_entity.pdbx_description
1 polymer ?
#
loop_
_entity_poly.entity_id
_entity_poly.type
_entity_poly.pdbx_seq_one_letter_code
_entity_poly.pdbx_strand_id
1 'polypeptide(L)'
;MSQFVHPDILSALVITRTRPEHRPRSLISSLALFSATRSGEAEVRFALHHAFFDATHTRVEIIGGLAERLPQASELLVWHTVSPVQRRLRAHRSGDLFPSDAELVLRQRPDITLLPLHTSGAQLREAAADIAIQLSDSTLLPLRLQRLAALQAQALWALYVRKFCPADERKALFAAYRAWRVIEDARGRAR
;
A
#
# COMPACT_ATOMS: atom_id res chain seq x y z
N MET A 1 26.37 -1.15 -13.36
CA MET A 1 25.14 -1.81 -12.84
C MET A 1 24.45 -0.79 -11.95
N SER A 2 23.31 -0.26 -12.34
CA SER A 2 22.59 0.73 -11.54
C SER A 2 22.04 0.04 -10.29
N GLN A 3 22.62 0.29 -9.12
CA GLN A 3 22.05 -0.16 -7.84
C GLN A 3 20.80 0.67 -7.61
N PHE A 4 19.62 0.03 -7.60
CA PHE A 4 18.37 0.71 -7.30
C PHE A 4 18.34 1.01 -5.81
N VAL A 5 18.48 2.28 -5.44
CA VAL A 5 18.42 2.75 -4.05
C VAL A 5 16.96 3.01 -3.68
N HIS A 6 16.60 2.90 -2.40
CA HIS A 6 15.27 3.32 -1.94
C HIS A 6 15.02 4.79 -2.31
N PRO A 7 13.86 5.14 -2.92
CA PRO A 7 13.56 6.52 -3.32
C PRO A 7 13.43 7.44 -2.09
N ASP A 8 13.43 8.75 -2.29
CA ASP A 8 13.33 9.70 -1.18
C ASP A 8 12.02 9.52 -0.41
N ILE A 9 10.92 9.26 -1.13
CA ILE A 9 9.62 8.99 -0.52
C ILE A 9 8.95 7.81 -1.23
N LEU A 10 8.72 6.73 -0.47
CA LEU A 10 8.00 5.56 -0.93
C LEU A 10 6.73 5.38 -0.09
N SER A 11 5.58 5.41 -0.76
CA SER A 11 4.28 5.18 -0.15
C SER A 11 3.68 3.88 -0.68
N ALA A 12 3.27 2.99 0.21
CA ALA A 12 2.56 1.76 -0.11
C ALA A 12 1.08 1.89 0.25
N LEU A 13 0.22 1.69 -0.76
CA LEU A 13 -1.22 1.84 -0.65
C LEU A 13 -1.93 0.48 -0.82
N VAL A 14 -2.78 0.18 0.15
CA VAL A 14 -3.70 -0.96 0.08
C VAL A 14 -5.12 -0.46 0.32
N ILE A 15 -6.00 -0.77 -0.63
CA ILE A 15 -7.44 -0.46 -0.57
C ILE A 15 -8.19 -1.79 -0.48
N THR A 16 -8.91 -1.97 0.62
CA THR A 16 -9.80 -3.12 0.81
C THR A 16 -11.22 -2.71 0.44
N ARG A 17 -11.87 -3.57 -0.34
CA ARG A 17 -13.23 -3.34 -0.80
C ARG A 17 -14.13 -4.49 -0.37
N THR A 18 -15.43 -4.21 -0.24
CA THR A 18 -16.45 -5.22 0.07
C THR A 18 -16.60 -6.26 -1.05
N ARG A 19 -16.28 -5.86 -2.29
CA ARG A 19 -16.28 -6.68 -3.50
C ARG A 19 -15.14 -6.24 -4.40
N PRO A 20 -14.68 -7.07 -5.36
CA PRO A 20 -13.70 -6.61 -6.35
C PRO A 20 -14.12 -5.29 -7.00
N GLU A 21 -13.15 -4.41 -7.26
CA GLU A 21 -13.36 -3.01 -7.69
C GLU A 21 -14.31 -2.85 -8.88
N HIS A 22 -14.26 -3.78 -9.83
CA HIS A 22 -15.06 -3.78 -11.05
C HIS A 22 -16.48 -4.30 -10.87
N ARG A 23 -16.87 -4.75 -9.66
CA ARG A 23 -18.21 -5.27 -9.41
C ARG A 23 -19.17 -4.14 -9.03
N PRO A 24 -20.42 -4.17 -9.52
CA PRO A 24 -21.44 -3.20 -9.11
C PRO A 24 -21.59 -3.13 -7.59
N ARG A 25 -21.76 -1.91 -7.08
CA ARG A 25 -21.90 -1.60 -5.64
C ARG A 25 -20.68 -2.03 -4.80
N SER A 26 -19.49 -2.13 -5.42
CA SER A 26 -18.24 -2.32 -4.68
C SER A 26 -17.90 -1.04 -3.92
N LEU A 27 -17.85 -1.13 -2.59
CA LEU A 27 -17.51 -0.02 -1.71
C LEU A 27 -16.12 -0.22 -1.12
N ILE A 28 -15.39 0.88 -0.94
CA ILE A 28 -14.14 0.86 -0.18
C ILE A 28 -14.52 0.71 1.29
N SER A 29 -14.01 -0.34 1.95
CA SER A 29 -14.27 -0.60 3.37
C SER A 29 -13.14 -0.13 4.27
N SER A 30 -11.91 -0.14 3.77
CA SER A 30 -10.75 0.40 4.46
C SER A 30 -9.63 0.77 3.50
N LEU A 31 -8.76 1.65 3.95
CA LEU A 31 -7.57 2.10 3.22
C LEU A 31 -6.41 2.18 4.20
N ALA A 32 -5.26 1.66 3.78
CA ALA A 32 -4.00 1.88 4.49
C ALA A 32 -2.96 2.48 3.55
N LEU A 33 -2.31 3.53 4.05
CA LEU A 33 -1.18 4.21 3.42
C LEU A 33 0.01 4.13 4.37
N PHE A 34 1.03 3.39 3.99
CA PHE A 34 2.29 3.31 4.71
C PHE A 34 3.36 4.06 3.94
N SER A 35 3.98 5.08 4.54
CA SER A 35 5.01 5.88 3.87
C SER A 35 6.35 5.78 4.59
N ALA A 36 7.42 5.61 3.82
CA ALA A 36 8.80 5.70 4.25
C ALA A 36 9.44 6.90 3.55
N THR A 37 9.92 7.85 4.35
CA THR A 37 10.54 9.10 3.88
C THR A 37 11.96 9.17 4.37
N ARG A 38 12.93 9.25 3.47
CA ARG A 38 14.32 9.52 3.81
C ARG A 38 14.42 10.97 4.29
N SER A 39 14.92 11.18 5.51
CA SER A 39 15.19 12.53 6.05
C SER A 39 16.68 12.90 6.06
N GLY A 40 17.55 11.96 5.68
CA GLY A 40 18.99 12.13 5.59
C GLY A 40 19.69 10.88 5.04
N GLU A 41 21.02 10.87 5.05
CA GLU A 41 21.83 9.78 4.47
C GLU A 41 21.52 8.41 5.12
N ALA A 42 21.28 8.40 6.44
CA ALA A 42 20.97 7.20 7.23
C ALA A 42 19.64 7.30 8.01
N GLU A 43 18.81 8.31 7.73
CA GLU A 43 17.56 8.51 8.47
C GLU A 43 16.34 8.23 7.60
N VAL A 44 15.42 7.43 8.15
CA VAL A 44 14.13 7.15 7.54
C VAL A 44 13.02 7.38 8.57
N ARG A 45 11.97 8.07 8.13
CA ARG A 45 10.75 8.31 8.90
C ARG A 45 9.65 7.45 8.33
N PHE A 46 8.92 6.78 9.20
CA PHE A 46 7.78 5.96 8.82
C PHE A 46 6.49 6.60 9.31
N ALA A 47 5.48 6.56 8.47
CA ALA A 47 4.12 6.99 8.80
C ALA A 47 3.13 5.93 8.33
N LEU A 48 2.17 5.59 9.19
CA LEU A 48 1.08 4.69 8.86
C LEU A 48 -0.24 5.42 9.06
N HIS A 49 -0.96 5.61 7.96
CA HIS A 49 -2.34 6.06 7.98
C HIS A 49 -3.26 4.89 7.66
N HIS A 50 -4.27 4.68 8.50
CA HIS A 50 -5.27 3.64 8.30
C HIS A 50 -6.65 4.19 8.62
N ALA A 51 -7.57 4.07 7.66
CA ALA A 51 -8.92 4.58 7.76
C ALA A 51 -9.95 3.51 7.40
N PHE A 52 -11.11 3.60 8.05
CA PHE A 52 -12.28 2.76 7.79
C PHE A 52 -13.39 3.62 7.21
N PHE A 53 -14.18 3.02 6.33
CA PHE A 53 -15.28 3.72 5.67
C PHE A 53 -16.54 2.87 5.72
N ASP A 54 -17.67 3.53 5.89
CA ASP A 54 -19.00 2.95 5.79
C ASP A 54 -19.63 3.28 4.42
N ALA A 55 -20.89 2.88 4.23
CA ALA A 55 -21.61 3.09 2.98
C ALA A 55 -21.99 4.57 2.72
N THR A 56 -21.79 5.47 3.69
CA THR A 56 -22.09 6.90 3.53
C THR A 56 -20.96 7.65 2.84
N HIS A 57 -19.73 7.12 2.91
CA HIS A 57 -18.56 7.71 2.28
C HIS A 57 -18.53 7.39 0.79
N THR A 58 -18.46 8.43 -0.05
CA THR A 58 -18.34 8.26 -1.49
C THR A 58 -16.90 7.93 -1.89
N ARG A 59 -16.75 7.23 -3.03
CA ARG A 59 -15.42 6.94 -3.60
C ARG A 59 -14.63 8.23 -3.85
N VAL A 60 -15.28 9.31 -4.28
CA VAL A 60 -14.64 10.59 -4.59
C VAL A 60 -14.06 11.22 -3.33
N GLU A 61 -14.82 11.26 -2.23
CA GLU A 61 -14.36 11.79 -0.94
C GLU A 61 -13.18 10.99 -0.40
N ILE A 62 -13.27 9.66 -0.45
CA ILE A 62 -12.19 8.78 0.04
C ILE A 62 -10.90 9.01 -0.76
N ILE A 63 -10.99 9.07 -2.10
CA ILE A 63 -9.82 9.30 -2.95
C ILE A 63 -9.29 10.73 -2.78
N GLY A 64 -10.16 11.73 -2.63
CA GLY A 64 -9.79 13.11 -2.30
C GLY A 64 -8.98 13.19 -1.01
N GLY A 65 -9.51 12.60 0.07
CA GLY A 65 -8.80 12.55 1.35
C GLY A 65 -7.49 11.77 1.30
N LEU A 66 -7.38 10.73 0.47
CA LEU A 66 -6.11 10.04 0.22
C LEU A 66 -5.12 10.95 -0.51
N ALA A 67 -5.56 11.62 -1.58
CA ALA A 67 -4.72 12.50 -2.40
C ALA A 67 -4.09 13.63 -1.59
N GLU A 68 -4.83 14.20 -0.63
CA GLU A 68 -4.33 15.21 0.31
C GLU A 68 -3.26 14.69 1.28
N ARG A 69 -3.33 13.40 1.64
CA ARG A 69 -2.43 12.77 2.62
C ARG A 69 -1.14 12.24 2.01
N LEU A 70 -1.09 12.08 0.69
CA LEU A 70 0.11 11.61 0.01
C LEU A 70 1.21 12.67 0.10
N PRO A 71 2.46 12.30 0.44
CA PRO A 71 3.57 13.23 0.39
C PRO A 71 3.77 13.78 -1.03
N GLN A 72 4.37 14.96 -1.15
CA GLN A 72 4.68 15.56 -2.45
C GLN A 72 5.75 14.74 -3.21
N ALA A 73 5.59 14.57 -4.52
CA ALA A 73 6.53 13.86 -5.38
C ALA A 73 6.88 12.42 -4.92
N SER A 74 5.95 11.75 -4.22
CA SER A 74 6.16 10.40 -3.73
C SER A 74 6.05 9.33 -4.82
N GLU A 75 6.80 8.24 -4.68
CA GLU A 75 6.54 7.01 -5.41
C GLU A 75 5.45 6.20 -4.70
N LEU A 76 4.36 5.89 -5.41
CA LEU A 76 3.18 5.20 -4.86
C LEU A 76 3.13 3.74 -5.33
N LEU A 77 3.49 2.83 -4.44
CA LEU A 77 3.30 1.39 -4.60
C LEU A 77 1.83 1.01 -4.45
N VAL A 78 1.30 0.35 -5.46
CA VAL A 78 -0.06 -0.19 -5.45
C VAL A 78 -0.05 -1.67 -5.74
N TRP A 79 -0.77 -2.43 -4.92
CA TRP A 79 -0.90 -3.87 -5.11
C TRP A 79 -1.95 -4.16 -6.19
N HIS A 80 -1.50 -4.64 -7.35
CA HIS A 80 -2.39 -5.06 -8.44
C HIS A 80 -2.50 -6.57 -8.51
N THR A 81 -3.70 -7.07 -8.20
CA THR A 81 -4.05 -8.50 -8.35
C THR A 81 -4.57 -8.85 -9.74
N VAL A 82 -4.92 -7.85 -10.56
CA VAL A 82 -5.42 -8.04 -11.93
C VAL A 82 -4.34 -7.62 -12.92
N SER A 83 -4.01 -8.50 -13.86
CA SER A 83 -3.00 -8.17 -14.87
C SER A 83 -3.50 -7.11 -15.86
N PRO A 84 -2.61 -6.30 -16.46
CA PRO A 84 -2.98 -5.32 -17.48
C PRO A 84 -3.74 -5.94 -18.65
N VAL A 85 -3.40 -7.18 -19.02
CA VAL A 85 -4.08 -7.97 -20.06
C VAL A 85 -5.53 -8.27 -19.66
N GLN A 86 -5.76 -8.74 -18.44
CA GLN A 86 -7.11 -8.99 -17.94
C GLN A 86 -7.94 -7.71 -17.88
N ARG A 87 -7.31 -6.57 -17.57
CA ARG A 87 -7.98 -5.27 -17.56
C ARG A 87 -8.41 -4.84 -18.96
N ARG A 88 -7.52 -4.97 -19.97
CA ARG A 88 -7.86 -4.69 -21.38
C ARG A 88 -8.96 -5.61 -21.90
N LEU A 89 -8.86 -6.92 -21.63
CA LEU A 89 -9.89 -7.88 -22.02
C LEU A 89 -11.25 -7.55 -21.41
N ARG A 90 -11.28 -7.04 -20.18
CA ARG A 90 -12.53 -6.56 -19.57
C ARG A 90 -13.06 -5.31 -20.25
N ALA A 91 -12.23 -4.28 -20.44
CA ALA A 91 -12.63 -3.06 -21.15
C ALA A 91 -13.27 -3.38 -22.51
N HIS A 92 -12.69 -4.32 -23.27
CA HIS A 92 -13.25 -4.78 -24.54
C HIS A 92 -14.58 -5.55 -24.43
N ARG A 93 -14.80 -6.29 -23.34
CA ARG A 93 -16.01 -7.12 -23.16
C ARG A 93 -17.18 -6.36 -22.54
N SER A 94 -16.91 -5.43 -21.63
CA SER A 94 -17.95 -4.71 -20.89
C SER A 94 -18.20 -3.28 -21.38
N GLY A 95 -17.34 -2.72 -22.26
CA GLY A 95 -17.41 -1.32 -22.68
C GLY A 95 -17.05 -0.31 -21.56
N ASP A 96 -17.12 -0.73 -20.31
CA ASP A 96 -16.80 0.08 -19.13
C ASP A 96 -15.29 0.18 -18.86
N LEU A 97 -14.73 1.33 -19.21
CA LEU A 97 -13.42 1.79 -18.74
C LEU A 97 -13.57 2.59 -17.44
N PHE A 98 -13.96 1.92 -16.35
CA PHE A 98 -13.91 2.58 -15.05
C PHE A 98 -12.44 2.76 -14.62
N PRO A 99 -12.02 4.00 -14.30
CA PRO A 99 -10.67 4.22 -13.79
C PRO A 99 -10.49 3.47 -12.47
N SER A 100 -9.30 2.93 -12.27
CA SER A 100 -8.96 2.29 -11.00
C SER A 100 -8.80 3.34 -9.90
N ASP A 101 -8.86 2.93 -8.64
CA ASP A 101 -8.60 3.80 -7.49
C ASP A 101 -7.23 4.48 -7.64
N ALA A 102 -6.21 3.72 -8.05
CA ALA A 102 -4.87 4.23 -8.35
C ALA A 102 -4.85 5.30 -9.46
N GLU A 103 -5.63 5.12 -10.53
CA GLU A 103 -5.74 6.12 -11.60
C GLU A 103 -6.50 7.37 -11.16
N LEU A 104 -7.51 7.22 -10.31
CA LEU A 104 -8.22 8.37 -9.74
C LEU A 104 -7.30 9.20 -8.83
N VAL A 105 -6.44 8.55 -8.05
CA VAL A 105 -5.40 9.23 -7.26
C VAL A 105 -4.44 9.98 -8.18
N LEU A 106 -3.92 9.33 -9.23
CA LEU A 106 -3.00 9.98 -10.19
C LEU A 106 -3.61 11.21 -10.87
N ARG A 107 -4.92 11.19 -11.16
CA ARG A 107 -5.62 12.34 -11.74
C ARG A 107 -5.64 13.54 -10.79
N GLN A 108 -5.70 13.32 -9.48
CA GLN A 108 -5.68 14.38 -8.48
C GLN A 108 -4.25 14.78 -8.07
N ARG A 109 -3.29 13.87 -8.24
CA ARG A 109 -1.89 14.04 -7.88
C ARG A 109 -0.99 13.66 -9.07
N PRO A 110 -0.90 14.52 -10.09
CA PRO A 110 -0.05 14.25 -11.26
C PRO A 110 1.46 14.30 -10.93
N ASP A 111 1.82 14.78 -9.74
CA ASP A 111 3.20 14.86 -9.25
C ASP A 111 3.75 13.53 -8.71
N ILE A 112 2.89 12.54 -8.44
CA ILE A 112 3.33 11.24 -7.90
C ILE A 112 3.64 10.25 -9.04
N THR A 113 4.57 9.34 -8.79
CA THR A 113 4.87 8.24 -9.72
C THR A 113 4.22 6.95 -9.24
N LEU A 114 3.37 6.33 -10.07
CA LEU A 114 2.74 5.06 -9.72
C LEU A 114 3.67 3.88 -10.00
N LEU A 115 3.87 3.04 -8.99
CA LEU A 115 4.64 1.81 -9.06
C LEU A 115 3.74 0.58 -8.84
N PRO A 116 3.17 0.01 -9.92
CA PRO A 116 2.34 -1.17 -9.79
C PRO A 116 3.18 -2.42 -9.49
N LEU A 117 2.84 -3.12 -8.41
CA LEU A 117 3.45 -4.41 -8.08
C LEU A 117 2.44 -5.55 -8.29
N HIS A 118 2.77 -6.44 -9.22
CA HIS A 118 2.08 -7.71 -9.42
C HIS A 118 2.75 -8.78 -8.55
N THR A 119 2.10 -9.11 -7.43
CA THR A 119 2.64 -10.04 -6.45
C THR A 119 1.56 -10.98 -5.95
N SER A 120 1.94 -12.23 -5.66
CA SER A 120 1.05 -13.22 -5.07
C SER A 120 0.91 -12.99 -3.56
N GLY A 121 -0.17 -13.51 -2.97
CA GLY A 121 -0.35 -13.47 -1.51
C GLY A 121 0.80 -14.17 -0.77
N ALA A 122 1.37 -15.24 -1.32
CA ALA A 122 2.52 -15.93 -0.74
C ALA A 122 3.78 -15.03 -0.71
N GLN A 123 4.09 -14.35 -1.81
CA GLN A 123 5.21 -13.41 -1.87
C GLN A 123 5.05 -12.23 -0.91
N LEU A 124 3.82 -11.73 -0.75
CA LEU A 124 3.52 -10.69 0.23
C LEU A 124 3.72 -11.19 1.67
N ARG A 125 3.31 -12.44 1.98
CA ARG A 125 3.53 -13.05 3.30
C ARG A 125 5.00 -13.27 3.61
N GLU A 126 5.79 -13.72 2.64
CA GLU A 126 7.24 -13.85 2.83
C GLU A 126 7.89 -12.50 3.12
N ALA A 127 7.53 -11.46 2.37
CA ALA A 127 8.05 -10.11 2.62
C ALA A 127 7.61 -9.54 3.97
N ALA A 128 6.39 -9.86 4.41
CA ALA A 128 5.90 -9.51 5.74
C ALA A 128 6.74 -10.16 6.85
N ALA A 129 7.13 -11.42 6.67
CA ALA A 129 7.95 -12.15 7.64
C ALA A 129 9.33 -11.51 7.83
N ASP A 130 9.93 -10.95 6.77
CA ASP A 130 11.23 -10.26 6.83
C ASP A 130 11.23 -9.04 7.79
N ILE A 131 10.05 -8.46 8.03
CA ILE A 131 9.81 -7.35 8.95
C ILE A 131 9.02 -7.75 10.20
N ALA A 132 9.00 -9.05 10.53
CA ALA A 132 8.31 -9.62 11.68
C ALA A 132 6.80 -9.33 11.72
N ILE A 133 6.16 -9.24 10.56
CA ILE A 133 4.69 -9.25 10.43
C ILE A 133 4.24 -10.66 10.11
N GLN A 134 3.28 -11.18 10.88
CA GLN A 134 2.54 -12.38 10.51
C GLN A 134 1.27 -12.00 9.74
N LEU A 135 1.24 -12.34 8.45
CA LEU A 135 0.05 -12.25 7.62
C LEU A 135 -0.61 -13.63 7.54
N SER A 136 -1.86 -13.76 7.98
CA SER A 136 -2.62 -15.01 7.90
C SER A 136 -3.08 -15.32 6.47
N ASP A 137 -3.11 -16.61 6.11
CA ASP A 137 -3.83 -17.08 4.91
C ASP A 137 -5.34 -16.86 5.11
N SER A 138 -5.97 -16.15 4.18
CA SER A 138 -7.26 -15.50 4.40
C SER A 138 -8.45 -16.47 4.34
N THR A 139 -9.00 -16.85 5.50
CA THR A 139 -10.41 -17.26 5.73
C THR A 139 -10.99 -16.50 6.93
N LEU A 140 -10.80 -15.18 6.96
CA LEU A 140 -11.09 -14.36 8.14
C LEU A 140 -12.27 -13.40 7.94
N LEU A 141 -12.97 -13.11 9.05
CA LEU A 141 -14.10 -12.20 9.16
C LEU A 141 -13.78 -10.77 8.62
N PRO A 142 -14.78 -10.00 8.14
CA PRO A 142 -14.57 -8.66 7.57
C PRO A 142 -13.77 -7.67 8.44
N LEU A 143 -13.96 -7.70 9.77
CA LEU A 143 -13.20 -6.86 10.70
C LEU A 143 -11.70 -7.22 10.76
N ARG A 144 -11.35 -8.48 10.51
CA ARG A 144 -9.95 -8.92 10.41
C ARG A 144 -9.36 -8.52 9.06
N LEU A 145 -10.13 -8.55 7.96
CA LEU A 145 -9.70 -8.02 6.65
C LEU A 145 -9.39 -6.52 6.68
N GLN A 146 -10.16 -5.78 7.48
CA GLN A 146 -9.94 -4.36 7.70
C GLN A 146 -8.58 -4.07 8.37
N ARG A 147 -8.25 -4.75 9.47
CA ARG A 147 -6.92 -4.65 10.12
C ARG A 147 -5.77 -5.17 9.25
N LEU A 148 -6.06 -6.07 8.32
CA LEU A 148 -5.06 -6.60 7.40
C LEU A 148 -4.57 -5.55 6.40
N ALA A 149 -5.36 -4.53 6.03
CA ALA A 149 -4.93 -3.50 5.08
C ALA A 149 -3.64 -2.80 5.52
N ALA A 150 -3.57 -2.41 6.81
CA ALA A 150 -2.38 -1.80 7.40
C ALA A 150 -1.14 -2.71 7.37
N LEU A 151 -1.32 -4.00 7.68
CA LEU A 151 -0.23 -4.97 7.63
C LEU A 151 0.21 -5.28 6.19
N GLN A 152 -0.74 -5.33 5.26
CA GLN A 152 -0.49 -5.55 3.85
C GLN A 152 0.26 -4.37 3.21
N ALA A 153 -0.07 -3.13 3.58
CA ALA A 153 0.65 -1.96 3.10
C ALA A 153 2.13 -1.98 3.54
N GLN A 154 2.39 -2.34 4.79
CA GLN A 154 3.76 -2.51 5.31
C GLN A 154 4.49 -3.67 4.62
N ALA A 155 3.80 -4.79 4.39
CA ALA A 155 4.36 -5.92 3.65
C ALA A 155 4.67 -5.59 2.19
N LEU A 156 3.85 -4.73 1.56
CA LEU A 156 4.06 -4.28 0.18
C LEU A 156 5.32 -3.41 0.09
N TRP A 157 5.53 -2.51 1.06
CA TRP A 157 6.78 -1.77 1.19
C TRP A 157 7.97 -2.73 1.40
N ALA A 158 7.86 -3.69 2.32
CA ALA A 158 8.94 -4.66 2.56
C ALA A 158 9.27 -5.48 1.31
N LEU A 159 8.26 -5.83 0.51
CA LEU A 159 8.44 -6.53 -0.76
C LEU A 159 9.24 -5.67 -1.75
N TYR A 160 8.92 -4.38 -1.86
CA TYR A 160 9.71 -3.46 -2.69
C TYR A 160 11.17 -3.40 -2.23
N VAL A 161 11.40 -3.14 -0.94
CA VAL A 161 12.76 -3.07 -0.39
C VAL A 161 13.52 -4.38 -0.61
N ARG A 162 12.86 -5.53 -0.45
CA ARG A 162 13.47 -6.84 -0.71
C ARG A 162 13.90 -7.01 -2.16
N LYS A 163 13.09 -6.55 -3.11
CA LYS A 163 13.26 -6.78 -4.55
C LYS A 163 14.21 -5.79 -5.20
N PHE A 164 14.20 -4.54 -4.76
CA PHE A 164 14.86 -3.45 -5.48
C PHE A 164 16.06 -2.87 -4.72
N CYS A 165 16.05 -2.83 -3.39
CA CYS A 165 17.14 -2.21 -2.64
C CYS A 165 18.34 -3.16 -2.43
N PRO A 166 19.59 -2.63 -2.35
CA PRO A 166 20.78 -3.42 -2.08
C PRO A 166 20.71 -4.08 -0.69
N ALA A 167 21.51 -5.14 -0.49
CA ALA A 167 21.44 -5.95 0.72
C ALA A 167 21.70 -5.14 2.01
N ASP A 168 22.63 -4.20 1.99
CA ASP A 168 23.00 -3.41 3.17
C ASP A 168 21.94 -2.35 3.49
N GLU A 169 21.44 -1.65 2.47
CA GLU A 169 20.32 -0.70 2.63
C GLU A 169 19.06 -1.42 3.11
N ARG A 170 18.74 -2.59 2.56
CA ARG A 170 17.61 -3.41 3.01
C ARG A 170 17.73 -3.79 4.48
N LYS A 171 18.91 -4.22 4.94
CA LYS A 171 19.14 -4.55 6.36
C LYS A 171 18.90 -3.33 7.25
N ALA A 172 19.42 -2.17 6.85
CA ALA A 172 19.27 -0.92 7.59
C ALA A 172 17.81 -0.47 7.66
N LEU A 173 17.10 -0.47 6.53
CA LEU A 173 15.68 -0.11 6.46
C LEU A 173 14.81 -1.04 7.30
N PHE A 174 15.04 -2.35 7.25
CA PHE A 174 14.29 -3.31 8.07
C PHE A 174 14.59 -3.16 9.56
N ALA A 175 15.83 -2.84 9.94
CA ALA A 175 16.17 -2.54 11.33
C ALA A 175 15.48 -1.25 11.82
N ALA A 176 15.53 -0.19 11.03
CA ALA A 176 14.88 1.08 11.33
C ALA A 176 13.36 0.91 11.45
N TYR A 177 12.74 0.16 10.54
CA TYR A 177 11.31 -0.18 10.60
C TYR A 177 10.95 -0.92 11.89
N ARG A 178 11.74 -1.94 12.28
CA ARG A 178 11.48 -2.69 13.53
C ARG A 178 11.59 -1.79 14.76
N ALA A 179 12.58 -0.89 14.80
CA ALA A 179 12.71 0.08 15.88
C ALA A 179 11.50 1.04 15.95
N TRP A 180 11.10 1.60 14.81
CA TRP A 180 9.90 2.43 14.71
C TRP A 180 8.65 1.71 15.19
N ARG A 181 8.47 0.44 14.78
CA ARG A 181 7.30 -0.35 15.15
C ARG A 181 7.19 -0.60 16.66
N VAL A 182 8.31 -0.88 17.32
CA VAL A 182 8.35 -1.03 18.79
C VAL A 182 7.91 0.27 19.48
N ILE A 183 8.33 1.43 18.96
CA ILE A 183 7.93 2.73 19.49
C ILE A 183 6.43 2.97 19.27
N GLU A 184 5.91 2.68 18.08
CA GLU A 184 4.48 2.82 17.79
C GLU A 184 3.61 1.88 18.62
N ASP A 185 4.04 0.63 18.81
CA ASP A 185 3.34 -0.32 19.69
C ASP A 185 3.33 0.16 21.14
N ALA A 186 4.42 0.75 21.62
CA ALA A 186 4.48 1.36 22.95
C ALA A 186 3.54 2.57 23.07
N ARG A 187 3.47 3.42 22.05
CA ARG A 187 2.54 4.57 21.99
C ARG A 187 1.08 4.12 21.97
N GLY A 188 0.78 3.04 21.24
CA GLY A 188 -0.56 2.47 21.15
C GLY A 188 -1.05 1.78 22.42
N ARG A 189 -0.14 1.28 23.27
CA ARG A 189 -0.47 0.70 24.59
C ARG A 189 -0.64 1.74 25.71
N ALA A 190 -0.15 2.96 25.49
CA ALA A 190 -0.24 4.07 26.45
C ALA A 190 -1.52 4.92 26.27
N ARG A 191 -2.44 4.49 25.40
CA ARG A 191 -3.76 5.09 25.16
C ARG A 191 -4.84 4.08 25.48
#